data_AF-A0A7I9ZNI1-F1
#
_entry.id   AF-A0A7I9ZNI1-F1
#
_cell.length_a   1.000
_cell.length_b   1.000
_cell.length_c   1.000
_cell.angle_alpha   90.00
_cell.angle_beta   90.00
_cell.angle_gamma   90.00
#
_symmetry.space_group_name_H-M   'P 1'
#
loop_
_entity.id
_entity.type
_entity.pdbx_description
1 polymer ?
#
loop_
_entity_poly.entity_id
_entity_poly.type
_entity_poly.pdbx_seq_one_letter_code
_entity_poly.pdbx_strand_id
1 'polypeptide(L)'
;MTPPNTPMYKDLESISWEFLKSEFTGPTYAEWSIDRRLQVYLRHRGLTAIANDGTVCAALLERVMANIGPALRRGVLSPPKEQVPS
;
A
#
# COMPACT_ATOMS: atom_id res chain seq x y z
N MET A 1 18.70 -4.01 8.42
CA MET A 1 17.97 -2.81 8.90
C MET A 1 18.50 -1.62 8.12
N THR A 2 17.83 -1.21 7.04
CA THR A 2 18.24 -0.05 6.22
C THR A 2 17.92 1.23 6.98
N PRO A 3 18.86 2.18 7.10
CA PRO A 3 18.60 3.43 7.79
C PRO A 3 17.54 4.26 7.04
N PRO A 4 16.66 4.98 7.75
CA PRO A 4 15.47 5.64 7.21
C PRO A 4 15.73 6.79 6.23
N ASN A 5 17.00 7.13 6.00
CA ASN A 5 17.42 8.24 5.14
C ASN A 5 18.03 7.79 3.82
N THR A 6 18.07 6.48 3.54
CA THR A 6 18.54 5.97 2.24
C THR A 6 17.54 6.31 1.13
N PRO A 7 18.02 6.55 -0.11
CA PRO A 7 17.14 6.84 -1.25
C PRO A 7 16.04 5.78 -1.44
N MET A 8 16.42 4.50 -1.38
CA MET A 8 15.47 3.37 -1.50
C MET A 8 14.36 3.43 -0.44
N TYR A 9 14.66 3.81 0.80
CA TYR A 9 13.65 3.94 1.84
C TYR A 9 12.63 5.05 1.53
N LYS A 10 13.11 6.20 1.04
CA LYS A 10 12.24 7.32 0.63
C LYS A 10 11.36 6.94 -0.56
N ASP A 11 11.90 6.17 -1.48
CA ASP A 11 11.15 5.68 -2.64
C ASP A 11 10.03 4.72 -2.19
N LEU A 12 10.33 3.76 -1.31
CA LEU A 12 9.30 2.85 -0.78
C LEU A 12 8.24 3.59 0.05
N GLU A 13 8.64 4.59 0.83
CA GLU A 13 7.71 5.44 1.57
C GLU A 13 6.76 6.15 0.61
N SER A 14 7.29 6.80 -0.44
CA SER A 14 6.48 7.48 -1.45
C SER A 14 5.54 6.51 -2.16
N ILE A 15 6.04 5.35 -2.60
CA ILE A 15 5.23 4.33 -3.27
C ILE A 15 4.10 3.83 -2.35
N SER A 16 4.35 3.68 -1.05
CA SER A 16 3.33 3.26 -0.09
C SER A 16 2.18 4.27 0.01
N TRP A 17 2.47 5.57 0.01
CA TRP A 17 1.45 6.62 0.03
C TRP A 17 0.68 6.69 -1.29
N GLU A 18 1.36 6.52 -2.43
CA GLU A 18 0.67 6.44 -3.73
C GLU A 18 -0.26 5.23 -3.82
N PHE A 19 0.17 4.07 -3.31
CA PHE A 19 -0.69 2.90 -3.23
C PHE A 19 -1.93 3.17 -2.36
N LEU A 20 -1.75 3.77 -1.18
CA LEU A 20 -2.85 4.05 -0.26
C LEU A 20 -3.89 5.01 -0.84
N LYS A 21 -3.48 5.94 -1.72
CA LYS A 21 -4.37 6.87 -2.46
C LYS A 21 -5.01 6.24 -3.71
N SER A 22 -4.54 5.08 -4.14
CA SER A 22 -4.97 4.47 -5.41
C SER A 22 -6.32 3.77 -5.27
N GLU A 23 -6.96 3.50 -6.41
CA GLU A 23 -8.20 2.72 -6.46
C GLU A 23 -8.05 1.30 -5.87
N PHE A 24 -6.83 0.78 -5.79
CA PHE A 24 -6.55 -0.57 -5.26
C PHE A 24 -6.83 -0.70 -3.76
N THR A 25 -6.94 0.40 -3.02
CA THR A 25 -7.43 0.38 -1.62
C THR A 25 -8.94 0.58 -1.50
N GLY A 26 -9.62 0.81 -2.62
CA GLY A 26 -11.06 1.04 -2.70
C GLY A 26 -11.92 -0.22 -2.62
N PRO A 27 -13.27 -0.04 -2.62
CA PRO A 27 -14.24 -1.12 -2.47
C PRO A 27 -14.16 -2.23 -3.53
N THR A 28 -13.78 -1.88 -4.77
CA THR A 28 -13.63 -2.82 -5.89
C THR A 28 -12.70 -3.98 -5.56
N TYR A 29 -11.70 -3.73 -4.72
CA TYR A 29 -10.71 -4.73 -4.33
C TYR A 29 -10.89 -5.20 -2.89
N ALA A 30 -12.00 -4.84 -2.22
CA ALA A 30 -12.21 -5.08 -0.78
C ALA A 30 -12.07 -6.55 -0.35
N GLU A 31 -12.41 -7.49 -1.23
CA GLU A 31 -12.30 -8.93 -0.98
C GLU A 31 -10.87 -9.46 -1.05
N TRP A 32 -9.94 -8.69 -1.61
CA TRP A 32 -8.55 -9.12 -1.77
C TRP A 32 -7.73 -8.74 -0.55
N SER A 33 -6.74 -9.57 -0.22
CA SER A 33 -5.74 -9.23 0.78
C SER A 33 -4.94 -7.99 0.34
N ILE A 34 -4.43 -7.23 1.31
CA ILE A 34 -3.64 -6.03 1.03
C ILE A 34 -2.38 -6.33 0.22
N ASP A 35 -1.75 -7.48 0.47
CA ASP A 35 -0.61 -7.99 -0.30
C ASP A 35 -0.97 -8.20 -1.78
N ARG A 36 -2.10 -8.86 -2.05
CA ARG A 36 -2.56 -9.09 -3.42
C ARG A 36 -2.88 -7.77 -4.14
N ARG A 37 -3.52 -6.82 -3.45
CA ARG A 37 -3.80 -5.48 -3.99
C ARG A 37 -2.51 -4.75 -4.35
N LEU A 38 -1.52 -4.81 -3.46
CA LEU A 38 -0.20 -4.20 -3.68
C LEU A 38 0.51 -4.82 -4.88
N GLN A 39 0.49 -6.14 -5.02
CA GLN A 39 1.09 -6.85 -6.15
C GLN A 39 0.47 -6.43 -7.50
N VAL A 40 -0.85 -6.30 -7.57
CA VAL A 40 -1.53 -5.84 -8.79
C VAL A 40 -1.24 -4.37 -9.07
N TYR A 41 -1.25 -3.51 -8.04
CA TYR A 41 -0.86 -2.11 -8.18
C TYR A 41 0.55 -1.96 -8.75
N LEU A 42 1.54 -2.69 -8.21
CA LEU A 42 2.92 -2.62 -8.68
C LEU A 42 3.05 -3.01 -10.15
N ARG A 43 2.38 -4.10 -10.56
CA ARG A 43 2.35 -4.54 -11.96
C ARG A 43 1.66 -3.51 -12.86
N HIS A 44 0.55 -2.93 -12.40
CA HIS A 44 -0.19 -1.90 -13.14
C HIS A 44 0.65 -0.63 -13.35
N ARG A 45 1.51 -0.26 -12.39
CA ARG A 45 2.39 0.91 -12.47
C ARG A 45 3.73 0.64 -13.18
N GLY A 46 3.94 -0.58 -13.71
CA GLY A 46 5.20 -0.98 -14.35
C GLY A 46 6.35 -1.22 -13.36
N LEU A 47 6.08 -1.27 -12.05
CA LEU A 47 7.06 -1.52 -10.98
C LEU A 47 7.32 -3.02 -10.77
N THR A 48 7.41 -3.77 -11.87
CA THR A 48 7.52 -5.23 -11.87
C THR A 48 8.79 -5.74 -11.17
N ALA A 49 9.87 -4.96 -11.21
CA ALA A 49 11.10 -5.28 -10.47
C ALA A 49 10.87 -5.35 -8.96
N ILE A 50 10.08 -4.42 -8.40
CA ILE A 50 9.70 -4.40 -6.99
C ILE A 50 8.76 -5.57 -6.68
N ALA A 51 7.78 -5.83 -7.56
CA ALA A 51 6.82 -6.93 -7.39
C ALA A 51 7.50 -8.31 -7.35
N ASN A 52 8.58 -8.48 -8.12
CA ASN A 52 9.31 -9.73 -8.25
C ASN A 52 10.42 -9.90 -7.20
N ASP A 53 10.91 -8.81 -6.60
CA ASP A 53 11.86 -8.88 -5.49
C ASP A 53 11.09 -9.03 -4.16
N GLY A 54 11.05 -10.26 -3.64
CA GLY A 54 10.32 -10.56 -2.41
C GLY A 54 10.79 -9.78 -1.18
N THR A 55 12.07 -9.38 -1.12
CA THR A 55 12.60 -8.61 0.01
C THR A 55 12.16 -7.15 -0.07
N VAL A 56 12.25 -6.55 -1.26
CA VAL A 56 11.81 -5.17 -1.48
C VAL A 56 10.28 -5.07 -1.38
N CYS A 57 9.55 -6.06 -1.90
CA CYS A 57 8.09 -6.12 -1.79
C CYS A 57 7.63 -6.26 -0.33
N ALA A 58 8.28 -7.10 0.47
CA ALA A 58 8.00 -7.22 1.90
C ALA A 58 8.25 -5.91 2.65
N ALA A 59 9.40 -5.25 2.39
CA ALA A 59 9.70 -3.96 2.99
C ALA A 59 8.67 -2.87 2.61
N LEU A 60 8.18 -2.88 1.37
CA LEU A 60 7.12 -1.98 0.94
C LEU A 60 5.79 -2.28 1.64
N LEU A 61 5.42 -3.56 1.76
CA LEU A 61 4.21 -3.98 2.46
C LEU A 61 4.22 -3.54 3.92
N GLU A 62 5.35 -3.67 4.62
CA GLU A 62 5.52 -3.13 5.97
C GLU A 62 5.22 -1.63 6.03
N ARG A 63 5.60 -0.86 5.00
CA ARG A 63 5.35 0.60 4.95
C ARG A 63 3.91 0.92 4.72
N VAL A 64 3.26 0.18 3.82
CA VAL A 64 1.81 0.27 3.63
C VAL A 64 1.11 0.06 4.96
N MET A 65 1.43 -1.02 5.69
CA MET A 65 0.81 -1.33 6.98
C MET A 65 1.07 -0.23 8.03
N ALA A 66 2.30 0.29 8.12
CA ALA A 66 2.65 1.40 9.01
C ALA A 66 1.88 2.69 8.68
N ASN A 67 1.54 2.91 7.40
CA ASN A 67 0.87 4.11 6.92
C ASN A 67 -0.66 4.02 6.88
N ILE A 68 -1.30 2.86 7.10
CA ILE A 68 -2.77 2.75 7.16
C ILE A 68 -3.37 3.68 8.22
N GLY A 69 -2.86 3.63 9.46
CA GLY A 69 -3.35 4.48 10.55
C GLY A 69 -3.19 5.98 10.24
N PRO A 70 -2.00 6.46 9.86
CA PRO A 70 -1.80 7.81 9.37
C PRO A 70 -2.71 8.20 8.20
N ALA A 71 -2.93 7.31 7.23
CA ALA A 71 -3.78 7.56 6.07
C ALA A 71 -5.25 7.72 6.45
N LEU A 72 -5.77 6.91 7.37
CA LEU A 72 -7.13 7.06 7.91
C LEU A 72 -7.29 8.40 8.64
N ARG A 73 -6.33 8.78 9.50
CA ARG A 73 -6.36 10.08 10.21
C ARG A 73 -6.31 11.28 9.27
N ARG A 74 -5.65 11.14 8.11
CA ARG A 74 -5.55 12.17 7.07
C ARG A 74 -6.72 12.14 6.07
N GLY A 75 -7.65 11.19 6.19
CA GLY A 75 -8.76 11.01 5.24
C GLY A 75 -8.32 10.52 3.85
N VAL A 76 -7.08 10.01 3.72
CA VAL A 76 -6.58 9.37 2.50
C VAL A 76 -7.28 8.05 2.26
N LEU A 77 -7.44 7.26 3.33
CA LEU A 77 -8.27 6.07 3.34
C LEU A 77 -9.62 6.40 3.95
N SER A 78 -10.68 5.86 3.35
CA SER A 78 -11.97 5.80 4.02
C SER A 78 -12.00 4.58 4.96
N PRO A 79 -12.53 4.71 6.18
CA PRO A 79 -12.79 3.54 7.00
C PRO A 79 -13.74 2.60 6.24
N PRO A 80 -13.65 1.27 6.45
CA PRO A 80 -14.64 0.35 5.95
C PRO A 80 -16.02 0.87 6.36
N LYS A 81 -16.92 1.06 5.39
CA LYS A 81 -18.29 1.43 5.72
C LYS A 81 -18.86 0.28 6.56
N GLU A 82 -19.12 0.55 7.83
CA GLU A 82 -19.89 -0.33 8.69
C GLU A 82 -21.19 -0.61 7.94
N GLN A 83 -21.37 -1.85 7.48
CA GLN A 83 -22.62 -2.26 6.85
C GLN A 83 -23.68 -2.16 7.95
N VAL A 84 -24.37 -1.03 7.99
CA VAL A 84 -25.59 -0.90 8.80
C VAL A 84 -26.59 -1.88 8.16
N PRO A 85 -27.00 -2.95 8.85
CA PRO A 85 -28.02 -3.84 8.31
C PRO A 85 -29.29 -3.03 8.13
N SER A 86 -29.87 -3.08 6.92
CA SER A 86 -31.21 -2.56 6.66
C SER A 86 -32.27 -3.43 7.34
#